data_AF-A0A1V2QMY5-F1
#
_entry.id   AF-A0A1V2QMY5-F1
#
_cell.length_a   1.000
_cell.length_b   1.000
_cell.length_c   1.000
_cell.angle_alpha   90.00
_cell.angle_beta   90.00
_cell.angle_gamma   90.00
#
_symmetry.space_group_name_H-M   'P 1'
#
loop_
_entity.id
_entity.type
_entity.pdbx_description
1 polymer ?
#
loop_
_entity_poly.entity_id
_entity_poly.type
_entity_poly.pdbx_seq_one_letter_code
_entity_poly.pdbx_strand_id
1 'polypeptide(L)'
;MSTNPADLADVVTRVDLVGAEEFVAAEAAVVGDPFDDVLYGPMMDEKFALGFEKHRGWIRDHHTVHGSTATGRITNAHPRKGFLGDPERGLFYHSGSLQKAQMDTAAVEADLDFRLP
;
A
#
# COMPACT_ATOMS: atom_id res chain seq x y z
N MET A 1 9.38 -27.16 -36.32
CA MET A 1 8.74 -25.85 -36.53
C MET A 1 7.72 -25.71 -35.42
N SER A 2 8.02 -24.95 -34.37
CA SER A 2 7.13 -24.79 -33.21
C SER A 2 6.32 -23.52 -33.41
N THR A 3 5.01 -23.65 -33.55
CA THR A 3 4.08 -22.52 -33.59
C THR A 3 3.70 -22.19 -32.15
N ASN A 4 4.01 -20.98 -31.69
CA ASN A 4 3.52 -20.49 -30.40
C ASN A 4 1.98 -20.47 -30.44
N PRO A 5 1.27 -21.24 -29.61
CA PRO A 5 -0.20 -21.33 -29.65
C PRO A 5 -0.91 -20.17 -28.94
N ALA A 6 -0.18 -19.21 -28.35
CA ALA A 6 -0.77 -18.08 -27.64
C ALA A 6 -1.45 -17.09 -28.60
N ASP A 7 -2.74 -16.82 -28.38
CA ASP A 7 -3.50 -15.78 -29.05
C ASP A 7 -3.14 -14.40 -28.44
N LEU A 8 -3.09 -13.33 -29.24
CA LEU A 8 -2.91 -11.96 -28.73
C LEU A 8 -4.05 -11.54 -27.78
N ALA A 9 -5.23 -12.16 -27.92
CA ALA A 9 -6.34 -12.00 -26.99
C ALA A 9 -6.08 -12.64 -25.61
N ASP A 10 -5.07 -13.52 -25.49
CA ASP A 10 -4.67 -14.21 -24.26
C ASP A 10 -3.67 -13.38 -23.42
N VAL A 11 -3.21 -12.23 -23.94
CA VAL A 11 -2.34 -11.29 -23.23
C VAL A 11 -3.19 -10.45 -22.26
N VAL A 12 -3.23 -10.94 -21.02
CA VAL A 12 -3.43 -10.24 -19.74
C VAL A 12 -4.56 -9.20 -19.72
N THR A 13 -5.64 -9.59 -19.04
CA THR A 13 -6.69 -8.74 -18.49
C THR A 13 -6.17 -7.37 -18.01
N ARG A 14 -6.86 -6.31 -18.44
CA ARG A 14 -6.66 -4.93 -17.94
C ARG A 14 -6.59 -4.97 -16.42
N VAL A 15 -5.45 -4.53 -15.86
CA VAL A 15 -5.33 -4.32 -14.42
C VAL A 15 -6.11 -3.05 -14.11
N ASP A 16 -7.34 -3.22 -13.61
CA ASP A 16 -8.08 -2.11 -13.02
C ASP A 16 -7.37 -1.72 -11.72
N LEU A 17 -6.62 -0.61 -11.79
CA LEU A 17 -6.00 -0.03 -10.62
C LEU A 17 -7.09 0.54 -9.70
N VAL A 18 -6.88 0.39 -8.40
CA VAL A 18 -7.74 0.98 -7.37
C VAL A 18 -7.97 2.46 -7.67
N GLY A 19 -9.24 2.87 -7.68
CA GLY A 19 -9.64 4.26 -7.91
C GLY A 19 -9.19 5.19 -6.78
N ALA A 20 -9.03 6.49 -7.10
CA ALA A 20 -8.58 7.49 -6.14
C ALA A 20 -9.49 7.59 -4.89
N GLU A 21 -10.77 7.22 -5.01
CA GLU A 21 -11.73 7.26 -3.92
C GLU A 21 -11.41 6.32 -2.76
N GLU A 22 -10.81 5.14 -3.02
CA GLU A 22 -10.47 4.17 -1.99
C GLU A 22 -9.34 4.70 -1.11
N PHE A 23 -8.40 5.46 -1.69
CA PHE A 23 -7.34 6.13 -0.95
C PHE A 23 -7.88 7.26 -0.07
N VAL A 24 -8.93 7.96 -0.50
CA VAL A 24 -9.60 9.00 0.30
C VAL A 24 -10.32 8.38 1.52
N ALA A 25 -10.94 7.22 1.35
CA ALA A 25 -11.60 6.51 2.45
C ALA A 25 -10.61 6.11 3.56
N ALA A 26 -9.39 5.66 3.19
CA ALA A 26 -8.34 5.34 4.15
C ALA A 26 -7.85 6.57 4.94
N GLU A 27 -7.80 7.75 4.30
CA GLU A 27 -7.43 8.99 4.98
C GLU A 27 -8.53 9.45 5.96
N ALA A 28 -9.80 9.27 5.58
CA ALA A 28 -10.96 9.64 6.38
C ALA A 28 -11.24 8.68 7.55
N ALA A 29 -10.61 7.51 7.59
CA ALA A 29 -10.78 6.54 8.66
C ALA A 29 -10.45 7.13 10.03
N VAL A 30 -11.41 7.03 10.95
CA VAL A 30 -11.28 7.46 12.35
C VAL A 30 -10.44 6.43 13.10
N VAL A 31 -9.38 6.89 13.76
CA VAL A 31 -8.40 6.05 14.48
C VAL A 31 -8.29 6.59 15.90
N GLY A 32 -8.25 5.74 16.91
CA GLY A 32 -8.20 6.25 18.27
C GLY A 32 -8.39 5.21 19.35
N ASP A 33 -8.78 5.67 20.54
CA ASP A 33 -9.09 4.79 21.66
C ASP A 33 -10.16 3.74 21.26
N PRO A 34 -9.91 2.43 21.45
CA PRO A 34 -10.83 1.37 21.03
C PRO A 34 -12.15 1.35 21.80
N PHE A 35 -12.29 2.13 22.87
CA PHE A 35 -13.55 2.31 23.59
C PHE A 35 -14.44 3.41 22.98
N ASP A 36 -13.94 4.16 22.00
CA ASP A 36 -14.70 5.15 21.21
C ASP A 36 -15.16 4.57 19.86
N ASP A 37 -15.90 5.37 19.07
CA ASP A 37 -16.37 5.01 17.73
C ASP A 37 -15.24 5.18 16.70
N VAL A 38 -14.32 4.21 16.67
CA VAL A 38 -13.13 4.20 15.82
C VAL A 38 -13.12 2.99 14.90
N LEU A 39 -12.51 3.13 13.71
CA LEU A 39 -12.33 2.02 12.79
C LEU A 39 -11.32 1.00 13.35
N TYR A 40 -10.24 1.48 13.95
CA TYR A 40 -9.24 0.65 14.60
C TYR A 40 -8.49 1.39 15.72
N GLY A 41 -7.99 0.60 16.68
CA GLY A 41 -7.27 1.08 17.86
C GLY A 41 -5.75 0.80 17.81
N PRO A 42 -5.08 0.68 18.98
CA PRO A 42 -3.64 0.50 19.03
C PRO A 42 -3.23 -0.90 18.56
N MET A 43 -1.96 -1.06 18.16
CA MET A 43 -1.35 -2.37 17.99
C MET A 43 -1.42 -3.16 19.29
N MET A 44 -1.67 -4.46 19.17
CA MET A 44 -1.87 -5.35 20.32
C MET A 44 -0.66 -5.40 21.26
N ASP A 45 0.55 -5.33 20.71
CA ASP A 45 1.78 -5.32 21.49
C ASP A 45 2.97 -4.74 20.68
N GLU A 46 4.11 -4.62 21.38
CA GLU A 46 5.36 -4.13 20.80
C GLU A 46 5.90 -5.02 19.68
N LYS A 47 5.70 -6.35 19.74
CA LYS A 47 6.17 -7.29 18.71
C LYS A 47 5.46 -7.02 17.39
N PHE A 48 4.15 -6.75 17.42
CA PHE A 48 3.41 -6.34 16.23
C PHE A 48 3.90 -4.98 15.71
N ALA A 49 4.17 -4.02 16.61
CA ALA A 49 4.70 -2.71 16.23
C ALA A 49 6.08 -2.81 15.55
N LEU A 50 7.00 -3.60 16.11
CA LEU A 50 8.31 -3.92 15.51
C LEU A 50 8.16 -4.59 14.13
N GLY A 51 7.23 -5.54 14.02
CA GLY A 51 6.89 -6.16 12.75
C GLY A 51 6.43 -5.13 11.73
N PHE A 52 5.51 -4.25 12.10
CA PHE A 52 5.00 -3.19 11.23
C PHE A 52 6.14 -2.28 10.73
N GLU A 53 7.00 -1.80 11.62
CA GLU A 53 8.13 -0.93 11.27
C GLU A 53 9.13 -1.62 10.33
N LYS A 54 9.40 -2.91 10.56
CA LYS A 54 10.24 -3.71 9.67
C LYS A 54 9.70 -3.74 8.24
N HIS A 55 8.40 -4.01 8.07
CA HIS A 55 7.78 -4.05 6.74
C HIS A 55 7.70 -2.66 6.12
N ARG A 56 7.44 -1.61 6.92
CA ARG A 56 7.49 -0.22 6.48
C ARG A 56 8.88 0.14 5.93
N GLY A 57 9.94 -0.37 6.53
CA GLY A 57 11.31 -0.20 6.04
C GLY A 57 11.58 -0.80 4.66
N TRP A 58 10.68 -1.62 4.11
CA TRP A 58 10.79 -2.12 2.74
C TRP A 58 10.20 -1.17 1.69
N ILE A 59 9.47 -0.14 2.11
CA ILE A 59 8.99 0.91 1.22
C ILE A 59 10.19 1.72 0.73
N ARG A 60 10.37 1.74 -0.59
CA ARG A 60 11.47 2.42 -1.30
C ARG A 60 10.95 3.62 -2.08
N ASP A 61 11.86 4.43 -2.61
CA ASP A 61 11.64 5.62 -3.44
C ASP A 61 10.68 5.45 -4.63
N HIS A 62 10.62 4.27 -5.23
CA HIS A 62 9.69 3.94 -6.33
C HIS A 62 8.26 3.64 -5.86
N HIS A 63 8.00 3.58 -4.55
CA HIS A 63 6.66 3.41 -4.02
C HIS A 63 6.01 4.76 -3.77
N THR A 64 4.75 4.89 -4.16
CA THR A 64 3.92 6.01 -3.73
C THR A 64 2.99 5.55 -2.61
N VAL A 65 3.03 6.26 -1.49
CA VAL A 65 2.19 5.98 -0.31
C VAL A 65 1.00 6.93 -0.31
N HIS A 66 -0.20 6.40 -0.14
CA HIS A 66 -1.45 7.15 -0.12
C HIS A 66 -2.29 6.81 1.13
N GLY A 67 -3.30 7.62 1.43
CA GLY A 67 -4.33 7.30 2.42
C GLY A 67 -4.04 7.70 3.87
N SER A 68 -3.02 8.51 4.13
CA SER A 68 -2.81 9.12 5.44
C SER A 68 -1.96 10.38 5.36
N THR A 69 -2.20 11.32 6.27
CA THR A 69 -1.46 12.60 6.38
C THR A 69 0.03 12.42 6.65
N ALA A 70 0.43 11.26 7.16
CA ALA A 70 1.81 10.85 7.42
C ALA A 70 1.91 9.31 7.43
N THR A 71 3.13 8.79 7.59
CA THR A 71 3.39 7.34 7.74
C THR A 71 4.12 7.04 9.04
N GLY A 72 3.96 5.82 9.56
CA GLY A 72 4.65 5.38 10.79
C GLY A 72 3.79 5.58 12.04
N ARG A 73 4.46 5.77 13.18
CA ARG A 73 3.80 5.88 14.49
C ARG A 73 3.08 7.22 14.64
N ILE A 74 1.83 7.16 15.12
CA ILE A 74 1.05 8.34 15.50
C ILE A 74 1.48 8.74 16.91
N THR A 75 1.90 10.00 17.07
CA THR A 75 2.27 10.61 18.36
C THR A 75 1.81 12.07 18.38
N ASN A 76 1.93 12.75 19.51
CA ASN A 76 1.64 14.19 19.55
C ASN A 76 2.60 15.00 18.64
N ALA A 77 3.81 14.51 18.42
CA ALA A 77 4.78 15.12 17.50
C ALA A 77 4.53 14.74 16.02
N HIS A 78 3.84 13.63 15.77
CA HIS A 78 3.45 13.15 14.43
C HIS A 78 1.95 12.86 14.44
N PRO A 79 1.10 13.89 14.49
CA PRO A 79 -0.34 13.71 14.69
C PRO A 79 -1.03 13.20 13.44
N ARG A 80 -2.06 12.37 13.62
CA ARG A 80 -3.03 12.03 12.57
C ARG A 80 -4.24 12.94 12.69
N LYS A 81 -4.64 13.55 11.58
CA LYS A 81 -5.90 14.31 11.50
C LYS A 81 -7.08 13.39 11.81
N GLY A 82 -7.97 13.80 12.71
CA GLY A 82 -9.15 13.01 13.10
C GLY A 82 -8.85 11.86 14.06
N PHE A 83 -7.68 11.86 14.72
CA PHE A 83 -7.41 10.91 15.80
C PHE A 83 -8.29 11.20 17.03
N LEU A 84 -8.88 10.17 17.64
CA LEU A 84 -9.69 10.29 18.85
C LEU A 84 -8.93 9.76 20.08
N GLY A 85 -8.81 10.61 21.10
CA GLY A 85 -8.10 10.29 22.35
C GLY A 85 -6.64 10.75 22.38
N ASP A 86 -5.84 10.16 23.26
CA ASP A 86 -4.43 10.49 23.45
C ASP A 86 -3.52 9.44 22.75
N PRO A 87 -2.77 9.84 21.70
CA PRO A 87 -1.94 8.91 20.95
C PRO A 87 -0.74 8.36 21.76
N GLU A 88 -0.39 8.95 22.89
CA GLU A 88 0.72 8.46 23.73
C GLU A 88 0.29 7.29 24.63
N ARG A 89 -1.01 7.03 24.77
CA ARG A 89 -1.54 5.93 25.61
C ARG A 89 -1.46 4.55 24.94
N GLY A 90 -0.96 4.47 23.72
CA GLY A 90 -0.90 3.22 22.97
C GLY A 90 0.08 3.25 21.80
N LEU A 91 0.15 2.12 21.10
CA LEU A 91 0.96 1.93 19.91
C LEU A 91 0.10 2.17 18.66
N PHE A 92 -0.18 3.44 18.37
CA PHE A 92 -0.99 3.82 17.22
C PHE A 92 -0.15 4.06 15.97
N TYR A 93 -0.68 3.65 14.83
CA TYR A 93 0.01 3.71 13.55
C TYR A 93 -0.89 4.26 12.46
N HIS A 94 -0.28 5.06 11.58
CA HIS A 94 -0.91 5.52 10.36
C HIS A 94 -1.19 4.32 9.45
N SER A 95 -2.45 4.08 9.12
CA SER A 95 -2.81 3.19 8.01
C SER A 95 -2.45 3.89 6.71
N GLY A 96 -1.82 3.16 5.80
CA GLY A 96 -1.47 3.67 4.47
C GLY A 96 -1.72 2.58 3.46
N SER A 97 -2.24 2.96 2.31
CA SER A 97 -2.37 2.08 1.16
C SER A 97 -1.18 2.33 0.25
N LEU A 98 -0.47 1.26 -0.10
CA LEU A 98 0.61 1.33 -1.09
C LEU A 98 0.02 1.14 -2.47
N GLN A 99 0.23 2.10 -3.36
CA GLN A 99 0.02 1.83 -4.78
C GLN A 99 1.18 0.96 -5.28
N LYS A 100 0.87 -0.06 -6.09
CA LYS A 100 1.91 -0.89 -6.72
C LYS A 100 2.88 0.01 -7.47
N ALA A 101 4.16 -0.12 -7.16
CA ALA A 101 5.21 0.38 -8.02
C ALA A 101 5.25 -0.53 -9.26
N GLN A 102 4.86 0.01 -10.40
CA GLN A 102 5.11 -0.65 -11.68
C GLN A 102 6.51 -0.27 -12.12
N MET A 103 7.35 -1.28 -12.39
CA MET A 103 8.65 -1.04 -13.00
C MET A 103 8.40 -0.50 -14.41
N ASP A 104 9.08 0.60 -14.79
CA ASP A 104 9.11 1.06 -16.18
C ASP A 104 9.71 -0.07 -17.03
N THR A 105 8.82 -0.87 -17.60
CA THR A 105 9.19 -1.97 -18.48
C THR A 105 9.15 -1.39 -19.89
N ALA A 106 10.29 -1.41 -20.57
CA ALA A 106 10.30 -1.05 -21.98
C ALA A 106 9.31 -1.97 -22.71
N ALA A 107 8.43 -1.37 -23.53
CA ALA A 107 7.66 -2.15 -24.48
C ALA A 107 8.66 -2.81 -25.45
N VAL A 108 8.81 -4.12 -25.33
CA VAL A 108 9.65 -4.90 -26.24
C VAL A 108 8.78 -5.33 -27.40
N GLU A 109 9.08 -4.83 -28.60
CA GLU A 109 8.46 -5.37 -29.82
C GLU A 109 8.87 -6.84 -29.97
N ALA A 110 7.88 -7.71 -30.20
CA ALA A 110 8.15 -9.13 -30.39
C ALA A 110 8.94 -9.33 -31.68
N ASP A 111 10.14 -9.90 -31.57
CA ASP A 111 10.88 -10.40 -32.72
C ASP A 111 10.25 -11.73 -33.18
N LEU A 112 9.37 -11.63 -34.17
CA LEU A 112 8.66 -12.79 -34.74
C LEU A 112 9.57 -13.66 -35.62
N ASP A 113 10.75 -13.18 -35.99
CA ASP A 113 11.73 -13.91 -36.80
C ASP A 113 12.75 -14.67 -35.95
N PHE A 114 12.72 -14.51 -34.62
CA PHE A 114 13.62 -15.20 -33.70
C PHE A 114 13.48 -16.73 -33.78
N ARG A 115 14.62 -17.42 -33.97
CA ARG A 115 14.70 -18.88 -33.88
C ARG A 115 15.75 -19.30 -32.85
N LEU A 116 15.36 -20.21 -31.97
CA LEU A 116 16.30 -20.92 -31.08
C LEU A 116 17.26 -21.77 -31.93
N PRO A 117 18.56 -21.86 -31.54
CA PRO A 117 19.57 -22.64 -32.25
C PRO A 117 19.28 -24.15 -32.25
#